data_AF-X0JGD9-F1
#
_entry.id   AF-X0JGD9-F1
#
_cell.length_a   1.000
_cell.length_b   1.000
_cell.length_c   1.000
_cell.angle_alpha   90.00
_cell.angle_beta   90.00
_cell.angle_gamma   90.00
#
_symmetry.space_group_name_H-M   'P 1'
#
loop_
_entity.id
_entity.type
_entity.pdbx_description
1 polymer ?
#
loop_
_entity_poly.entity_id
_entity_poly.type
_entity_poly.pdbx_seq_one_letter_code
_entity_poly.pdbx_strand_id
1 'polypeptide(L)'
;MTGKALTDVACVVWDIANKVMAVKTYTAERKPNSDGKPDAIADWTPSEENVQVPMPMWDPTSPDAEMPDFLTPDLHGDGLSDLIIPYQNARGMLELFLSQTNGARLAAVQEVKQTNFPWVVKSKFMAMDITGTGVADVVQIFPNGQNLSFRNFPGVTNESNSGSIGLADGIQTDTTYGFDNTIGFS
;
A
#
# COMPACT_ATOMS: atom_id res chain seq x y z
N MET A 1 2.88 19.16 -18.88
CA MET A 1 2.80 18.02 -17.94
C MET A 1 4.20 17.45 -17.75
N THR A 2 4.87 17.81 -16.65
CA THR A 2 6.13 17.16 -16.26
C THR A 2 5.76 15.91 -15.49
N GLY A 3 5.75 14.77 -16.18
CA GLY A 3 5.45 13.45 -15.61
C GLY A 3 6.56 12.98 -14.68
N LYS A 4 6.71 13.63 -13.53
CA LYS A 4 7.38 13.02 -12.38
C LYS A 4 6.29 12.30 -11.60
N ALA A 5 6.25 10.98 -11.69
CA ALA A 5 5.81 10.22 -10.54
C ALA A 5 6.94 10.40 -9.52
N LEU A 6 6.72 11.22 -8.49
CA LEU A 6 7.63 11.28 -7.35
C LEU A 6 7.40 9.99 -6.56
N THR A 7 7.96 8.90 -7.07
CA THR A 7 7.89 7.59 -6.43
C THR A 7 9.16 7.42 -5.61
N ASP A 8 9.00 7.28 -4.30
CA ASP A 8 10.09 6.91 -3.40
C ASP A 8 10.42 5.42 -3.54
N VAL A 9 11.68 5.05 -3.27
CA VAL A 9 12.05 3.65 -3.03
C VAL A 9 11.91 3.36 -1.55
N ALA A 10 11.13 2.34 -1.19
CA ALA A 10 11.02 1.88 0.19
C ALA A 10 12.04 0.77 0.49
N CYS A 11 12.75 0.92 1.60
CA CYS A 11 13.52 -0.14 2.26
C CYS A 11 12.72 -0.64 3.45
N VAL A 12 12.62 -1.96 3.58
CA VAL A 12 11.84 -2.61 4.64
C VAL A 12 12.79 -3.38 5.55
N VAL A 13 12.64 -3.19 6.85
CA VAL A 13 13.38 -3.91 7.89
C VAL A 13 12.37 -4.58 8.82
N TRP A 14 12.55 -5.87 9.07
CA TRP A 14 11.68 -6.63 9.94
C TRP A 14 12.29 -6.83 11.34
N ASP A 15 11.53 -6.46 12.37
CA ASP A 15 11.82 -6.78 13.76
C ASP A 15 11.05 -8.05 14.17
N ILE A 16 11.78 -9.17 14.19
CA ILE A 16 11.23 -10.49 14.56
C ILE A 16 10.68 -10.52 15.98
N ALA A 17 11.35 -9.86 16.93
CA ALA A 17 10.99 -9.93 18.35
C ALA A 17 9.68 -9.20 18.63
N ASN A 18 9.49 -8.04 18.00
CA ASN A 18 8.31 -7.21 18.21
C ASN A 18 7.20 -7.44 17.19
N LYS A 19 7.44 -8.25 16.14
CA LYS A 19 6.52 -8.46 15.01
C LYS A 19 6.13 -7.14 14.34
N VAL A 20 7.12 -6.26 14.17
CA VAL A 20 6.96 -4.93 13.57
C VAL A 20 7.82 -4.81 12.33
N MET A 21 7.21 -4.30 11.27
CA MET A 21 7.88 -3.93 10.04
C MET A 21 8.19 -2.43 10.07
N ALA A 22 9.46 -2.08 9.96
CA ALA A 22 9.89 -0.70 9.76
C ALA A 22 10.07 -0.44 8.25
N VAL A 23 9.40 0.57 7.73
CA VAL A 23 9.52 1.03 6.35
C VAL A 23 10.24 2.37 6.35
N LYS A 24 11.31 2.46 5.57
CA LYS A 24 12.11 3.67 5.38
C LYS A 24 12.14 4.04 3.90
N THR A 25 11.70 5.24 3.55
CA THR A 25 11.72 5.68 2.14
C THR A 25 13.00 6.42 1.80
N TYR A 26 13.36 6.36 0.53
CA TYR A 26 14.50 7.03 -0.05
C TYR A 26 14.03 7.78 -1.29
N THR A 27 14.27 9.09 -1.29
CA THR A 27 13.97 9.97 -2.42
C THR A 27 15.23 10.11 -3.27
N ALA A 28 15.09 9.89 -4.58
CA ALA A 28 16.16 10.08 -5.55
C ALA A 28 16.12 11.49 -6.16
N GLU A 29 17.19 12.25 -6.00
CA GLU A 29 17.34 13.56 -6.63
C GLU A 29 18.40 13.50 -7.73
N ARG A 30 18.03 13.99 -8.92
CA ARG A 30 19.00 14.16 -10.02
C ARG A 30 19.90 15.34 -9.72
N LYS A 31 21.21 15.13 -9.78
CA LYS A 31 22.21 16.21 -9.68
C LYS A 31 22.73 16.59 -11.06
N PRO A 32 22.97 17.90 -11.30
CA PRO A 32 23.67 18.35 -12.48
C PRO A 32 25.06 17.73 -12.55
N ASN A 33 25.45 17.22 -13.70
CA ASN A 33 26.85 16.88 -13.91
C ASN A 33 27.69 18.16 -13.87
N SER A 34 28.88 18.06 -13.29
CA SER A 34 29.89 19.12 -13.29
C SER A 34 30.40 19.49 -14.70
N ASP A 35 30.09 18.68 -15.72
CA ASP A 35 30.45 18.91 -17.13
C ASP A 35 29.27 19.39 -18.01
N GLY A 36 28.10 19.72 -17.43
CA GLY A 36 26.96 20.29 -18.17
C GLY A 36 26.20 19.32 -19.07
N LYS A 37 26.47 18.01 -18.98
CA LYS A 37 25.70 16.94 -19.65
C LYS A 37 24.40 16.62 -18.89
N PRO A 38 23.38 16.04 -19.56
CA PRO A 38 22.11 15.70 -18.94
C PRO A 38 22.31 14.84 -17.68
N ASP A 39 21.63 15.24 -16.61
CA ASP A 39 21.72 14.68 -15.27
C ASP A 39 21.68 13.14 -15.29
N ALA A 40 22.84 12.52 -14.99
CA ALA A 40 23.01 11.07 -14.94
C ALA A 40 23.33 10.54 -13.55
N ILE A 41 23.48 11.42 -12.55
CA ILE A 41 23.76 11.05 -11.16
C ILE A 41 22.48 11.23 -10.34
N ALA A 42 22.10 10.18 -9.60
CA ALA A 42 21.02 10.21 -8.63
C ALA A 42 21.62 10.08 -7.22
N ASP A 43 21.35 11.08 -6.38
CA ASP A 43 21.63 11.01 -4.95
C ASP A 43 20.39 10.54 -4.21
N TRP A 44 20.60 9.67 -3.22
CA TRP A 44 19.52 9.08 -2.45
C TRP A 44 19.52 9.66 -1.04
N THR A 45 18.41 10.26 -0.65
CA THR A 45 18.23 10.81 0.70
C THR A 45 17.21 9.97 1.46
N PRO A 46 17.56 9.38 2.62
CA PRO A 46 16.61 8.63 3.44
C PRO A 46 15.61 9.55 4.13
N SER A 47 14.42 9.03 4.44
CA SER A 47 13.49 9.68 5.37
C SER A 47 14.11 9.83 6.77
N GLU A 48 13.76 10.91 7.46
CA GLU A 48 14.21 11.17 8.84
C GLU A 48 13.56 10.20 9.83
N GLU A 49 12.28 9.87 9.60
CA GLU A 49 11.50 8.92 10.39
C GLU A 49 11.22 7.64 9.59
N ASN A 50 10.97 6.55 10.31
CA ASN A 50 10.51 5.29 9.74
C ASN A 50 9.03 5.11 10.07
N VAL A 51 8.29 4.54 9.13
CA VAL A 51 6.93 4.07 9.37
C VAL A 51 7.01 2.70 10.03
N GLN A 52 6.24 2.47 11.09
CA GLN A 52 6.22 1.20 11.81
C GLN A 52 4.85 0.54 11.66
N VAL A 53 4.83 -0.66 11.11
CA VAL A 53 3.61 -1.43 10.86
C VAL A 53 3.63 -2.68 11.73
N PRO A 54 2.74 -2.80 12.72
CA PRO A 54 2.60 -4.02 13.49
C PRO A 54 1.96 -5.10 12.62
N MET A 55 2.63 -6.24 12.46
CA MET A 55 2.16 -7.36 11.64
C MET A 55 2.18 -8.64 12.48
N PRO A 56 1.26 -8.78 13.46
CA PRO A 56 1.36 -9.80 14.50
C PRO A 56 1.29 -11.24 13.97
N MET A 57 0.66 -11.45 12.81
CA MET A 57 0.49 -12.78 12.20
C MET A 57 1.49 -13.06 11.08
N TRP A 58 2.33 -12.09 10.70
CA TRP A 58 3.35 -12.30 9.68
C TRP A 58 4.67 -12.76 10.31
N ASP A 59 5.30 -13.74 9.67
CA ASP A 59 6.62 -14.24 10.06
C ASP A 59 7.43 -14.61 8.81
N PRO A 60 8.40 -13.78 8.39
CA PRO A 60 9.21 -14.07 7.20
C PRO A 60 10.12 -15.29 7.36
N THR A 61 10.23 -15.86 8.57
CA THR A 61 11.00 -17.10 8.78
C THR A 61 10.19 -18.36 8.51
N SER A 62 8.87 -18.24 8.33
CA SER A 62 8.01 -19.36 7.96
C SER A 62 8.25 -19.77 6.49
N PRO A 63 8.35 -21.06 6.17
CA PRO A 63 8.57 -21.54 4.80
C PRO A 63 7.44 -21.16 3.84
N ASP A 64 6.23 -20.92 4.36
CA ASP A 64 5.04 -20.57 3.59
C ASP A 64 4.73 -19.06 3.65
N ALA A 65 5.66 -18.24 4.18
CA ALA A 65 5.46 -16.80 4.27
C ALA A 65 5.50 -16.15 2.88
N GLU A 66 4.37 -15.59 2.47
CA GLU A 66 4.35 -14.62 1.38
C GLU A 66 4.74 -13.23 1.92
N MET A 67 5.49 -12.48 1.11
CA MET A 67 5.74 -11.06 1.39
C MET A 67 4.39 -10.33 1.43
N PRO A 68 4.17 -9.40 2.38
CA PRO A 68 2.99 -8.57 2.36
C PRO A 68 2.92 -7.75 1.07
N ASP A 69 1.71 -7.48 0.60
CA ASP A 69 1.50 -6.57 -0.52
C ASP A 69 1.80 -5.13 -0.04
N PHE A 70 2.59 -4.38 -0.83
CA PHE A 70 2.84 -2.96 -0.62
C PHE A 70 2.20 -2.21 -1.78
N LEU A 71 1.19 -1.40 -1.48
CA LEU A 71 0.51 -0.59 -2.48
C LEU A 71 0.94 0.86 -2.32
N THR A 72 1.21 1.53 -3.43
CA THR A 72 1.62 2.94 -3.43
C THR A 72 0.70 3.84 -4.25
N PRO A 73 -0.62 3.88 -3.94
CA PRO A 73 -1.56 4.74 -4.65
C PRO A 73 -1.43 6.22 -4.25
N ASP A 74 -2.11 7.09 -4.98
CA ASP A 74 -2.46 8.44 -4.54
C ASP A 74 -3.88 8.39 -3.94
N LEU A 75 -4.00 8.44 -2.61
CA LEU A 75 -5.30 8.36 -1.93
C LEU A 75 -6.01 9.71 -1.80
N HIS A 76 -5.33 10.83 -2.08
CA HIS A 76 -5.87 12.17 -1.86
C HIS A 76 -5.89 13.05 -3.12
N GLY A 77 -5.42 12.52 -4.25
CA GLY A 77 -5.50 13.14 -5.56
C GLY A 77 -4.51 14.27 -5.78
N ASP A 78 -3.39 14.30 -5.03
CA ASP A 78 -2.39 15.38 -5.14
C ASP A 78 -1.16 15.01 -6.00
N GLY A 79 -1.16 13.79 -6.54
CA GLY A 79 -0.13 13.26 -7.42
C GLY A 79 1.06 12.62 -6.71
N LEU A 80 1.01 12.45 -5.38
CA LEU A 80 2.06 11.82 -4.59
C LEU A 80 1.65 10.40 -4.16
N SER A 81 2.64 9.51 -4.05
CA SER A 81 2.41 8.12 -3.67
C SER A 81 2.37 7.94 -2.15
N ASP A 82 1.23 7.51 -1.63
CA ASP A 82 1.03 7.04 -0.27
C ASP A 82 1.52 5.59 -0.10
N LEU A 83 1.36 5.03 1.10
CA LEU A 83 1.64 3.62 1.39
C LEU A 83 0.43 2.95 2.02
N ILE A 84 0.03 1.81 1.46
CA ILE A 84 -0.95 0.90 2.04
C ILE A 84 -0.34 -0.48 2.19
N ILE A 85 -0.48 -1.07 3.38
CA ILE A 85 -0.08 -2.45 3.66
C ILE A 85 -1.29 -3.20 4.22
N PRO A 86 -1.90 -4.11 3.45
CA PRO A 86 -2.88 -5.05 3.94
C PRO A 86 -2.22 -6.10 4.83
N TYR A 87 -2.78 -6.37 6.01
CA TYR A 87 -2.26 -7.41 6.90
C TYR A 87 -3.34 -8.11 7.71
N GLN A 88 -2.97 -9.28 8.24
CA GLN A 88 -3.78 -10.03 9.18
C GLN A 88 -3.48 -9.60 10.62
N ASN A 89 -4.50 -9.15 11.33
CA ASN A 89 -4.36 -8.80 12.74
C ASN A 89 -4.37 -10.04 13.64
N ALA A 90 -4.12 -9.85 14.95
CA ALA A 90 -4.05 -10.95 15.92
C ALA A 90 -5.37 -11.73 16.10
N ARG A 91 -6.50 -11.20 15.61
CA ARG A 91 -7.82 -11.87 15.62
C ARG A 91 -8.11 -12.59 14.29
N GLY A 92 -7.19 -12.56 13.34
CA GLY A 92 -7.36 -13.15 12.02
C GLY A 92 -8.16 -12.28 11.04
N MET A 93 -8.44 -11.02 11.38
CA MET A 93 -9.18 -10.08 10.52
C MET A 93 -8.22 -9.34 9.60
N LEU A 94 -8.75 -8.89 8.46
CA LEU A 94 -8.06 -7.99 7.54
C LEU A 94 -8.05 -6.57 8.11
N GLU A 95 -6.86 -5.99 8.20
CA GLU A 95 -6.64 -4.56 8.45
C GLU A 95 -5.82 -3.97 7.31
N LEU A 96 -6.03 -2.68 7.04
CA LEU A 96 -5.24 -1.92 6.06
C LEU A 96 -4.48 -0.84 6.83
N PHE A 97 -3.16 -0.96 6.89
CA PHE A 97 -2.32 0.11 7.36
C PHE A 97 -2.19 1.17 6.27
N LEU A 98 -2.44 2.43 6.61
CA LEU A 98 -2.39 3.57 5.69
C LEU A 98 -1.35 4.56 6.21
N SER A 99 -0.44 5.01 5.34
CA SER A 99 0.54 6.06 5.65
C SER A 99 0.60 7.06 4.51
N GLN A 100 0.44 8.34 4.86
CA GLN A 100 0.42 9.41 3.88
C GLN A 100 1.83 9.91 3.54
N THR A 101 2.05 10.37 2.31
CA THR A 101 3.21 11.19 1.95
C THR A 101 2.89 12.69 1.99
N ASN A 102 3.84 13.52 2.43
CA ASN A 102 3.70 14.99 2.38
C ASN A 102 4.46 15.64 1.21
N GLY A 103 4.84 14.86 0.20
CA GLY A 103 5.47 15.36 -1.03
C GLY A 103 6.98 15.53 -1.00
N ALA A 104 7.58 15.39 0.17
CA ALA A 104 9.02 15.19 0.29
C ALA A 104 9.36 13.86 1.00
N ARG A 105 8.40 13.28 1.75
CA ARG A 105 8.62 12.22 2.74
C ARG A 105 7.29 11.50 3.05
N LEU A 106 7.31 10.23 3.45
CA LEU A 106 6.18 9.64 4.19
C LEU A 106 6.04 10.41 5.51
N ALA A 107 4.91 11.09 5.71
CA ALA A 107 4.61 11.85 6.91
C ALA A 107 3.69 11.07 7.85
N ALA A 108 3.84 11.35 9.14
CA ALA A 108 3.39 10.60 10.32
C ALA A 108 1.88 10.28 10.46
N VAL A 109 1.01 10.56 9.48
CA VAL A 109 -0.39 10.13 9.56
C VAL A 109 -0.46 8.65 9.24
N GLN A 110 -0.38 7.86 10.31
CA GLN A 110 -0.58 6.43 10.30
C GLN A 110 -2.01 6.14 10.75
N GLU A 111 -2.83 5.60 9.86
CA GLU A 111 -4.16 5.10 10.20
C GLU A 111 -4.21 3.59 9.98
N VAL A 112 -4.90 2.89 10.88
CA VAL A 112 -5.25 1.49 10.65
C VAL A 112 -6.74 1.42 10.35
N LYS A 113 -7.09 1.16 9.10
CA LYS A 113 -8.47 0.87 8.72
C LYS A 113 -8.80 -0.55 9.19
N GLN A 114 -9.64 -0.60 10.21
CA GLN A 114 -10.28 -1.83 10.67
C GLN A 114 -11.34 -2.25 9.66
N THR A 115 -11.38 -3.53 9.32
CA THR A 115 -12.43 -4.09 8.45
C THR A 115 -13.25 -5.15 9.21
N ASN A 116 -14.47 -5.38 8.76
CA ASN A 116 -15.32 -6.47 9.27
C ASN A 116 -15.08 -7.78 8.53
N PHE A 117 -14.00 -7.89 7.76
CA PHE A 117 -13.71 -9.04 6.92
C PHE A 117 -12.57 -9.88 7.47
N PRO A 118 -12.66 -11.23 7.40
CA PRO A 118 -11.53 -12.09 7.73
C PRO A 118 -10.41 -11.92 6.70
N TRP A 119 -9.17 -12.09 7.16
CA TRP A 119 -8.04 -12.29 6.26
C TRP A 119 -8.22 -13.58 5.47
N VAL A 120 -7.93 -13.54 4.17
CA VAL A 120 -8.00 -14.71 3.30
C VAL A 120 -6.63 -14.98 2.72
N VAL A 121 -6.14 -16.20 2.93
CA VAL A 121 -4.87 -16.65 2.36
C VAL A 121 -4.97 -16.67 0.83
N LYS A 122 -3.86 -16.41 0.11
CA LYS A 122 -3.82 -16.26 -1.36
C LYS A 122 -4.58 -15.04 -1.89
N SER A 123 -4.84 -14.06 -1.04
CA SER A 123 -5.33 -12.77 -1.51
C SER A 123 -4.27 -12.07 -2.35
N LYS A 124 -4.73 -11.21 -3.25
CA LYS A 124 -3.93 -10.21 -3.93
C LYS A 124 -4.61 -8.86 -3.76
N PHE A 125 -3.83 -7.83 -3.48
CA PHE A 125 -4.35 -6.48 -3.34
C PHE A 125 -3.86 -5.60 -4.49
N MET A 126 -4.74 -4.71 -4.94
CA MET A 126 -4.43 -3.68 -5.93
C MET A 126 -4.98 -2.35 -5.45
N ALA A 127 -4.32 -1.26 -5.84
CA ALA A 127 -4.83 0.08 -5.61
C ALA A 127 -5.00 0.83 -6.93
N MET A 128 -6.22 1.25 -7.23
CA MET A 128 -6.58 1.95 -8.47
C MET A 128 -7.91 2.69 -8.32
N ASP A 129 -8.10 3.78 -9.05
CA ASP A 129 -9.40 4.49 -9.12
C ASP A 129 -10.39 3.67 -9.98
N ILE A 130 -11.01 2.66 -9.37
CA ILE A 130 -11.99 1.78 -10.04
C ILE A 130 -13.41 2.36 -9.98
N THR A 131 -13.69 3.22 -9.01
CA THR A 131 -14.98 3.91 -8.86
C THR A 131 -15.10 5.20 -9.67
N GLY A 132 -13.99 5.74 -10.20
CA GLY A 132 -13.95 6.96 -11.00
C GLY A 132 -14.10 8.23 -10.14
N THR A 133 -13.69 8.17 -8.88
CA THR A 133 -13.82 9.28 -7.92
C THR A 133 -12.62 10.23 -7.95
N GLY A 134 -11.56 9.88 -8.69
CA GLY A 134 -10.32 10.65 -8.76
C GLY A 134 -9.33 10.32 -7.65
N VAL A 135 -9.65 9.38 -6.76
CA VAL A 135 -8.74 8.80 -5.77
C VAL A 135 -8.71 7.29 -5.88
N ALA A 136 -7.60 6.67 -5.47
CA ALA A 136 -7.49 5.23 -5.54
C ALA A 136 -8.38 4.52 -4.53
N ASP A 137 -9.04 3.45 -4.98
CA ASP A 137 -9.65 2.45 -4.13
C ASP A 137 -8.65 1.32 -3.84
N VAL A 138 -8.91 0.52 -2.81
CA VAL A 138 -8.18 -0.75 -2.58
C VAL A 138 -9.08 -1.92 -2.93
N VAL A 139 -8.61 -2.78 -3.83
CA VAL A 139 -9.32 -3.99 -4.24
C VAL A 139 -8.57 -5.22 -3.69
N GLN A 140 -9.26 -6.01 -2.87
CA GLN A 140 -8.84 -7.37 -2.54
C GLN A 140 -9.45 -8.33 -3.56
N ILE A 141 -8.61 -9.15 -4.18
CA ILE A 141 -8.99 -10.27 -5.04
C ILE A 141 -8.64 -11.55 -4.28
N PHE A 142 -9.62 -12.43 -4.04
CA PHE A 142 -9.42 -13.59 -3.18
C PHE A 142 -10.28 -14.80 -3.57
N PRO A 143 -9.88 -16.02 -3.18
CA PRO A 143 -10.72 -17.20 -3.33
C PRO A 143 -11.82 -17.23 -2.26
N ASN A 144 -13.07 -17.36 -2.70
CA ASN A 144 -14.22 -17.67 -1.85
C ASN A 144 -14.75 -19.06 -2.23
N GLY A 145 -14.33 -20.07 -1.47
CA GLY A 145 -14.51 -21.46 -1.87
C GLY A 145 -13.72 -21.77 -3.15
N GLN A 146 -14.41 -22.18 -4.22
CA GLN A 146 -13.78 -22.42 -5.54
C GLN A 146 -13.81 -21.19 -6.45
N ASN A 147 -14.53 -20.14 -6.06
CA ASN A 147 -14.81 -19.01 -6.93
C ASN A 147 -13.91 -17.82 -6.60
N LEU A 148 -13.70 -16.97 -7.60
CA LEU A 148 -13.11 -15.65 -7.46
C LEU A 148 -14.10 -14.71 -6.76
N SER A 149 -13.63 -13.87 -5.85
CA SER A 149 -14.42 -12.82 -5.22
C SER A 149 -13.59 -11.55 -5.04
N PHE A 150 -14.29 -10.43 -4.95
CA PHE A 150 -13.70 -9.11 -4.81
C PHE A 150 -14.20 -8.45 -3.53
N ARG A 151 -13.32 -7.72 -2.84
CA ARG A 151 -13.74 -6.66 -1.92
C ARG A 151 -13.17 -5.35 -2.42
N ASN A 152 -14.03 -4.36 -2.62
CA ASN A 152 -13.60 -3.01 -2.92
C ASN A 152 -13.71 -2.16 -1.67
N PHE A 153 -12.65 -1.45 -1.30
CA PHE A 153 -12.60 -0.45 -0.23
C PHE A 153 -12.46 0.91 -0.90
N PRO A 154 -13.55 1.68 -1.06
CA PRO A 154 -13.49 2.93 -1.80
C PRO A 154 -12.60 3.98 -1.11
N GLY A 155 -11.79 4.69 -1.89
CA GLY A 155 -11.08 5.88 -1.45
C GLY A 155 -12.08 6.97 -1.03
N VAL A 156 -11.78 7.69 0.05
CA VAL A 156 -12.59 8.85 0.46
C VAL A 156 -11.82 10.14 0.32
N THR A 157 -12.31 11.04 -0.53
CA THR A 157 -11.87 12.43 -0.59
C THR A 157 -12.59 13.20 0.51
N ASN A 158 -11.88 13.58 1.57
CA ASN A 158 -12.43 14.54 2.53
C ASN A 158 -12.37 15.95 1.92
N GLU A 159 -13.42 16.36 1.19
CA GLU A 159 -13.55 17.76 0.72
C GLU A 159 -13.62 18.78 1.89
N SER A 160 -13.89 18.31 3.11
CA SER A 160 -14.04 19.14 4.32
C SER A 160 -12.91 19.03 5.35
N ASN A 161 -11.89 18.19 5.13
CA ASN A 161 -10.70 18.12 5.99
C ASN A 161 -9.45 17.88 5.12
N SER A 162 -8.74 18.96 4.87
CA SER A 162 -7.61 19.10 3.95
C SER A 162 -6.36 18.29 4.34
N GLY A 163 -6.41 16.96 4.24
CA GLY A 163 -5.21 16.11 4.33
C GLY A 163 -5.31 14.87 5.22
N SER A 164 -6.47 14.20 5.29
CA SER A 164 -6.53 12.85 5.87
C SER A 164 -6.80 11.84 4.76
N ILE A 165 -5.90 10.87 4.61
CA ILE A 165 -6.17 9.65 3.83
C ILE A 165 -7.28 8.84 4.50
N GLY A 166 -8.01 8.03 3.74
CA GLY A 166 -9.03 7.16 4.30
C GLY A 166 -9.65 6.22 3.27
N LEU A 167 -10.24 5.14 3.77
CA LEU A 167 -11.01 4.20 3.00
C LEU A 167 -12.41 4.00 3.63
N ALA A 168 -13.43 4.01 2.80
CA ALA A 168 -14.79 3.63 3.19
C ALA A 168 -14.87 2.13 3.55
N ASP A 169 -16.03 1.71 4.03
CA ASP A 169 -16.25 0.30 4.34
C ASP A 169 -16.26 -0.54 3.07
N GLY A 170 -15.69 -1.74 3.19
CA GLY A 170 -15.52 -2.62 2.05
C GLY A 170 -16.84 -3.24 1.59
N ILE A 171 -16.99 -3.35 0.28
CA ILE A 171 -18.12 -4.01 -0.38
C ILE A 171 -17.62 -5.30 -1.01
N GLN A 172 -18.19 -6.44 -0.63
CA GLN A 172 -17.86 -7.73 -1.21
C GLN A 172 -18.78 -8.05 -2.41
N THR A 173 -18.20 -8.57 -3.48
CA THR A 173 -18.91 -9.13 -4.63
C THR A 173 -18.36 -10.51 -4.94
N ASP A 174 -19.22 -11.53 -4.86
CA ASP A 174 -18.87 -12.90 -5.19
C ASP A 174 -19.16 -13.20 -6.66
N THR A 175 -18.27 -13.95 -7.31
CA THR A 175 -18.47 -14.36 -8.71
C THR A 175 -18.79 -15.85 -8.83
N THR A 176 -19.10 -16.28 -10.04
CA THR A 176 -19.24 -17.69 -10.42
C THR A 176 -18.02 -18.23 -11.18
N TYR A 177 -16.95 -17.44 -11.32
CA TYR A 177 -15.74 -17.84 -12.03
C TYR A 177 -14.77 -18.56 -11.08
N GLY A 178 -14.18 -19.66 -11.53
CA GLY A 178 -13.22 -20.41 -10.72
C GLY A 178 -11.93 -19.61 -10.44
N PHE A 179 -11.44 -19.65 -9.21
CA PHE A 179 -10.19 -18.96 -8.83
C PHE A 179 -8.95 -19.57 -9.50
N ASP A 180 -8.92 -20.89 -9.67
CA ASP A 180 -7.79 -21.62 -10.30
C ASP A 180 -7.62 -21.31 -11.81
N ASN A 181 -8.58 -20.60 -12.41
CA ASN A 181 -8.49 -20.10 -13.79
C ASN A 181 -8.00 -18.65 -13.86
N THR A 182 -7.52 -18.08 -12.76
CA THR A 182 -6.96 -16.73 -12.75
C THR A 182 -5.46 -16.78 -13.00
N ILE A 183 -4.98 -15.92 -13.90
CA ILE A 183 -3.56 -15.71 -14.10
C ILE A 183 -3.09 -14.90 -12.88
N GLY A 184 -2.10 -15.42 -12.14
CA GLY A 184 -1.48 -14.68 -11.06
C GLY A 184 -0.98 -13.34 -11.59
N PHE A 185 -1.50 -12.24 -11.05
CA PHE A 185 -0.92 -10.92 -11.29
C PHE A 185 0.28 -10.80 -10.36
N SER A 186 1.46 -11.11 -10.90
CA SER A 186 2.77 -10.85 -10.27
C SER A 186 3.14 -9.38 -10.40
#